data_AF-A0A2D7NT67-F1
#
_entry.id   AF-A0A2D7NT67-F1
#
_cell.length_a   1.000
_cell.length_b   1.000
_cell.length_c   1.000
_cell.angle_alpha   90.00
_cell.angle_beta   90.00
_cell.angle_gamma   90.00
#
_symmetry.space_group_name_H-M   'P 1'
#
loop_
_entity.id
_entity.type
_entity.pdbx_description
1 polymer ?
#
loop_
_entity_poly.entity_id
_entity_poly.type
_entity_poly.pdbx_seq_one_letter_code
_entity_poly.pdbx_strand_id
1 'polypeptide(L)'
;MTRDFNLLINRLNNLEEETLPKWGKMNSFQMISHCNNFIEVSLGYQKASFWTRSFGKLFGKLFLKYLKSLEFDINKYPKNSKTLREFKPFISEASFSIHKNEHPKS
;
A
#
# COMPACT_ATOMS: atom_id res chain seq x y z
N MET A 1 -20.25 10.98 -4.76
CA MET A 1 -19.14 10.29 -5.43
C MET A 1 -17.92 11.20 -5.65
N THR A 2 -18.07 12.48 -6.03
CA THR A 2 -16.93 13.40 -6.24
C THR A 2 -16.28 13.96 -4.96
N ARG A 3 -17.02 14.06 -3.85
CA ARG A 3 -16.49 14.59 -2.58
C ARG A 3 -15.36 13.74 -1.99
N ASP A 4 -15.48 12.42 -2.05
CA ASP A 4 -14.52 11.50 -1.44
C ASP A 4 -13.18 11.50 -2.19
N PHE A 5 -13.24 11.64 -3.52
CA PHE A 5 -12.03 11.76 -4.35
C PHE A 5 -11.27 13.05 -4.08
N ASN A 6 -11.95 14.21 -4.05
CA ASN A 6 -11.29 15.49 -3.75
C ASN A 6 -10.70 15.52 -2.34
N LEU A 7 -11.38 14.90 -1.37
CA LEU A 7 -10.86 14.75 -0.01
C LEU A 7 -9.59 13.88 0.01
N LEU A 8 -9.56 12.81 -0.77
CA LEU A 8 -8.38 11.95 -0.91
C LEU A 8 -7.20 12.74 -1.51
N ILE A 9 -7.43 13.48 -2.60
CA ILE A 9 -6.39 14.32 -3.22
C ILE A 9 -5.85 15.34 -2.21
N ASN A 10 -6.73 16.01 -1.47
CA ASN A 10 -6.29 16.97 -0.46
C ASN A 10 -5.46 16.30 0.65
N ARG A 11 -5.83 15.10 1.09
CA ARG A 11 -5.05 14.34 2.08
C ARG A 11 -3.69 13.92 1.55
N LEU A 12 -3.61 13.54 0.27
CA LEU A 12 -2.36 13.20 -0.38
C LEU A 12 -1.43 14.42 -0.50
N ASN A 13 -1.96 15.59 -0.82
CA ASN A 13 -1.19 16.83 -0.90
C ASN A 13 -0.63 17.30 0.46
N ASN A 14 -1.27 16.90 1.56
CA ASN A 14 -0.80 17.21 2.91
C ASN A 14 0.17 16.15 3.48
N LEU A 15 0.54 15.12 2.72
CA LEU A 15 1.54 14.14 3.15
C LEU A 15 2.95 14.69 2.95
N GLU A 16 3.62 14.95 4.06
CA GLU A 16 5.04 15.33 4.08
C GLU A 16 5.92 14.14 4.49
N GLU A 17 7.22 14.21 4.17
CA GLU A 17 8.20 13.17 4.54
C GLU A 17 8.32 12.97 6.05
N GLU A 18 8.15 14.04 6.83
CA GLU A 18 8.22 14.03 8.29
C GLU A 18 6.92 13.56 8.96
N THR A 19 5.88 13.26 8.17
CA THR A 19 4.60 12.80 8.70
C THR A 19 4.78 11.48 9.44
N LEU A 20 4.46 11.48 10.74
CA LEU A 20 4.53 10.27 11.56
C LEU A 20 3.50 9.23 11.06
N PRO A 21 3.94 8.00 10.73
CA PRO A 21 3.07 7.00 10.14
C PRO A 21 2.06 6.47 11.17
N LYS A 22 0.77 6.50 10.81
CA LYS A 22 -0.32 5.91 11.61
C LYS A 22 -0.70 4.48 11.16
N TRP A 23 -0.06 3.98 10.11
CA TRP A 23 -0.42 2.75 9.39
C TRP A 23 0.63 1.64 9.53
N GLY A 24 1.60 1.79 10.42
CA GLY A 24 2.64 0.78 10.68
C GLY A 24 4.04 1.33 10.43
N LYS A 25 4.91 0.51 9.83
CA LYS A 25 6.35 0.79 9.72
C LYS A 25 6.77 1.59 8.49
N MET A 26 5.93 1.65 7.45
CA MET A 26 6.26 2.36 6.21
C MET A 26 6.19 3.87 6.43
N ASN A 27 7.17 4.62 5.93
CA ASN A 27 7.07 6.07 5.84
C ASN A 27 6.04 6.50 4.77
N SER A 28 5.73 7.80 4.70
CA SER A 28 4.75 8.36 3.75
C SER A 28 5.05 7.95 2.30
N PHE A 29 6.30 8.07 1.86
CA PHE A 29 6.71 7.73 0.50
C PHE A 29 6.52 6.23 0.20
N GLN A 30 6.96 5.36 1.11
CA GLN A 30 6.81 3.91 0.99
C GLN A 30 5.32 3.50 0.95
N MET A 31 4.46 4.17 1.72
CA MET A 31 3.02 3.91 1.70
C MET A 31 2.39 4.33 0.37
N ILE A 32 2.76 5.50 -0.18
CA ILE A 32 2.30 5.94 -1.49
C ILE A 32 2.74 4.95 -2.58
N SER A 33 4.02 4.55 -2.58
CA SER A 33 4.55 3.55 -3.52
C SER A 33 3.81 2.21 -3.40
N HIS A 34 3.52 1.76 -2.17
CA HIS A 34 2.74 0.56 -1.91
C HIS A 34 1.33 0.64 -2.49
N CYS A 35 0.62 1.76 -2.27
CA CYS A 35 -0.71 2.00 -2.83
C CYS A 35 -0.70 2.03 -4.36
N ASN A 36 0.28 2.69 -4.98
CA ASN A 36 0.40 2.75 -6.44
C ASN A 36 0.62 1.36 -7.05
N ASN A 37 1.52 0.56 -6.48
CA ASN A 37 1.74 -0.83 -6.91
C ASN A 37 0.45 -1.67 -6.80
N PHE A 38 -0.31 -1.50 -5.71
CA PHE A 38 -1.61 -2.17 -5.58
C PHE A 38 -2.60 -1.79 -6.70
N ILE A 39 -2.64 -0.52 -7.10
CA ILE A 39 -3.47 -0.04 -8.21
C ILE A 39 -3.01 -0.68 -9.54
N GLU A 40 -1.71 -0.68 -9.82
CA GLU A 40 -1.14 -1.26 -11.05
C GLU A 40 -1.43 -2.75 -11.19
N VAL A 41 -1.34 -3.52 -10.09
CA VAL A 41 -1.70 -4.93 -10.07
C VAL A 41 -3.21 -5.12 -10.27
N SER A 42 -4.03 -4.25 -9.68
CA SER A 42 -5.50 -4.31 -9.81
C SER A 42 -5.97 -4.00 -11.23
N LEU A 43 -5.30 -3.08 -11.93
CA LEU A 43 -5.54 -2.75 -13.34
C LEU A 43 -4.93 -3.79 -14.30
N GLY A 44 -4.09 -4.70 -13.79
CA GLY A 44 -3.42 -5.72 -14.58
C GLY A 44 -2.18 -5.24 -15.33
N TYR A 45 -1.71 -4.01 -15.08
CA TYR A 45 -0.44 -3.50 -15.62
C TYR A 45 0.76 -4.22 -15.03
N GLN A 46 0.68 -4.57 -13.74
CA GLN A 46 1.70 -5.36 -13.06
C GLN A 46 1.19 -6.78 -12.77
N LYS A 47 2.00 -7.80 -13.10
CA LYS A 47 1.64 -9.20 -12.88
C LYS A 47 2.02 -9.63 -11.47
N ALA A 48 1.04 -10.09 -10.70
CA ALA A 48 1.30 -10.86 -9.48
C ALA A 48 1.98 -12.18 -9.81
N SER A 49 2.73 -12.75 -8.85
CA SER A 49 3.41 -14.03 -9.05
C SER A 49 2.42 -15.15 -9.38
N PHE A 50 2.91 -16.18 -10.09
CA PHE A 50 2.10 -17.35 -10.43
C PHE A 50 1.46 -18.00 -9.19
N TRP A 51 2.22 -18.06 -8.09
CA TRP A 51 1.73 -18.54 -6.81
C TRP A 51 0.59 -17.68 -6.29
N THR A 52 0.77 -16.37 -6.18
CA THR A 52 -0.26 -15.45 -5.68
C THR A 52 -1.54 -15.53 -6.50
N ARG A 53 -1.44 -15.65 -7.84
CA ARG A 53 -2.59 -15.85 -8.71
C ARG A 53 -3.31 -17.18 -8.44
N SER A 54 -2.55 -18.26 -8.24
CA SER A 54 -3.10 -19.59 -8.00
C SER A 54 -3.78 -19.68 -6.63
N PHE A 55 -3.14 -19.13 -5.59
CA PHE A 55 -3.73 -19.00 -4.25
C PHE A 55 -4.99 -18.13 -4.27
N GLY A 56 -4.99 -17.01 -5.01
CA GLY A 56 -6.16 -16.16 -5.17
C GLY A 56 -7.34 -16.91 -5.81
N LYS A 57 -7.09 -17.76 -6.81
CA LYS A 57 -8.15 -18.59 -7.42
C LYS A 57 -8.68 -19.66 -6.46
N LEU A 58 -7.81 -20.31 -5.70
CA LEU A 58 -8.18 -21.43 -4.82
C LEU A 58 -8.87 -20.94 -3.52
N PHE A 59 -8.32 -19.90 -2.89
CA PHE A 59 -8.77 -19.41 -1.59
C PHE A 59 -9.58 -18.12 -1.66
N GLY A 60 -9.72 -17.48 -2.84
CA GLY A 60 -10.43 -16.20 -2.98
C GLY A 60 -11.87 -16.25 -2.49
N LYS A 61 -12.62 -17.32 -2.77
CA LYS A 61 -13.99 -17.48 -2.26
C LYS A 61 -14.05 -17.58 -0.74
N LEU A 62 -13.09 -18.28 -0.12
CA LEU A 62 -13.00 -18.40 1.34
C LEU A 62 -12.62 -17.05 1.97
N PHE A 63 -11.66 -16.35 1.36
CA PHE A 63 -11.26 -15.01 1.77
C PHE A 63 -12.42 -14.01 1.68
N LEU A 64 -13.21 -14.03 0.61
CA LEU A 64 -14.41 -13.18 0.49
C LEU A 64 -15.47 -13.50 1.54
N LYS A 65 -15.68 -14.78 1.88
CA LYS A 65 -16.57 -15.17 2.98
C LYS A 65 -16.06 -14.65 4.33
N TYR A 66 -14.76 -14.73 4.57
CA TYR A 66 -14.12 -14.14 5.74
C TYR A 66 -14.35 -12.63 5.81
N LEU A 67 -14.08 -11.88 4.73
CA LEU A 67 -14.33 -10.43 4.70
C LEU A 67 -15.81 -10.09 4.92
N LYS A 68 -16.73 -10.88 4.36
CA LYS A 68 -18.17 -10.72 4.60
C LYS A 68 -18.53 -10.95 6.07
N SER A 69 -17.91 -11.91 6.76
CA SER A 69 -18.12 -12.12 8.19
C SER A 69 -17.62 -10.96 9.07
N LEU A 70 -16.68 -10.18 8.56
CA LEU A 70 -16.22 -8.93 9.17
C LEU A 70 -17.07 -7.71 8.77
N GLU A 71 -18.10 -7.89 7.96
CA GLU A 71 -18.93 -6.81 7.39
C GLU A 71 -18.12 -5.77 6.60
N PHE A 72 -16.91 -6.13 6.15
CA PHE A 72 -15.95 -5.20 5.55
C PHE A 72 -15.58 -4.02 6.46
N ASP A 73 -15.73 -4.16 7.78
CA ASP A 73 -15.35 -3.15 8.77
C ASP A 73 -13.84 -3.16 8.99
N ILE A 74 -13.18 -2.07 8.55
CA ILE A 74 -11.73 -1.87 8.68
C ILE A 74 -11.23 -2.02 10.13
N ASN A 75 -12.06 -1.73 11.13
CA ASN A 75 -11.67 -1.80 12.54
C ASN A 75 -11.56 -3.24 13.04
N LYS A 76 -12.24 -4.18 12.37
CA LYS A 76 -12.22 -5.61 12.68
C LYS A 76 -11.07 -6.35 12.00
N TYR A 77 -10.32 -5.68 11.11
CA TYR A 77 -9.25 -6.31 10.36
C TYR A 77 -8.03 -6.52 11.27
N PRO A 78 -7.31 -7.66 11.14
CA PRO A 78 -6.14 -7.92 11.94
C PRO A 78 -5.06 -6.88 11.66
N LYS A 79 -4.62 -6.18 12.72
CA LYS A 79 -3.54 -5.19 12.62
C LYS A 79 -2.22 -5.89 12.31
N ASN A 80 -1.33 -5.20 11.59
CA ASN A 80 0.01 -5.68 11.24
C ASN A 80 0.04 -6.96 10.39
N SER A 81 -0.99 -7.19 9.57
CA SER A 81 -0.98 -8.29 8.59
C SER A 81 0.23 -8.15 7.64
N LYS A 82 0.85 -9.28 7.31
CA LYS A 82 2.05 -9.31 6.47
C LYS A 82 1.74 -8.85 5.05
N THR A 83 2.47 -7.84 4.56
CA THR A 83 2.45 -7.44 3.16
C THR A 83 3.01 -8.55 2.28
N LEU A 84 2.29 -8.90 1.21
CA LEU A 84 2.80 -9.83 0.19
C LEU A 84 4.08 -9.27 -0.46
N ARG A 85 4.95 -10.15 -0.94
CA ARG A 85 6.28 -9.74 -1.44
C ARG A 85 6.16 -8.81 -2.64
N GLU A 86 5.16 -9.07 -3.47
CA GLU A 86 4.82 -8.31 -4.67
C GLU A 86 4.42 -6.88 -4.36
N PHE A 87 3.89 -6.62 -3.16
CA PHE A 87 3.47 -5.29 -2.71
C PHE A 87 4.47 -4.64 -1.75
N LYS A 88 5.64 -5.25 -1.51
CA LYS A 88 6.64 -4.59 -0.68
C LYS A 88 7.19 -3.38 -1.45
N PRO A 89 7.25 -2.19 -0.82
CA PRO A 89 7.85 -1.02 -1.44
C PRO A 89 9.32 -1.31 -1.75
N PHE A 90 9.80 -0.83 -2.90
CA PHE A 90 11.12 -1.12 -3.46
C PHE A 90 12.28 -0.51 -2.62
N ILE A 91 11.97 0.40 -1.71
CA ILE A 91 12.94 1.16 -0.93
C ILE A 91 13.21 0.43 0.38
N SER A 92 14.36 -0.25 0.47
CA SER A 92 14.94 -0.65 1.75
C SER A 92 15.32 0.62 2.53
N GLU A 93 15.24 0.57 3.86
CA GLU A 93 15.59 1.68 4.77
C GLU A 93 16.98 2.30 4.49
N ALA A 94 17.84 1.62 3.73
CA ALA A 94 19.20 2.04 3.36
C ALA A 94 19.30 3.12 2.26
N SER A 95 18.29 3.32 1.41
CA SER A 95 18.37 4.34 0.33
C SER A 95 17.85 5.73 0.72
N PHE A 96 17.24 5.87 1.90
CA PHE A 96 16.74 7.15 2.40
C PHE A 96 17.86 8.11 2.81
N SER A 97 18.92 7.62 3.46
CA SER A 97 20.10 8.42 3.79
C SER A 97 20.95 8.80 2.56
N ILE A 98 20.79 8.09 1.45
CA ILE A 98 21.55 8.35 0.22
C ILE A 98 20.92 9.49 -0.57
N HIS A 99 19.58 9.52 -0.71
CA HIS A 99 18.88 10.60 -1.41
C HIS A 99 18.82 11.93 -0.63
N LYS A 100 18.98 11.91 0.69
CA LYS A 100 19.04 13.14 1.51
C LYS A 100 20.32 13.97 1.31
N ASN A 101 21.40 13.33 0.86
CA ASN A 101 22.72 13.97 0.73
C ASN A 101 23.01 14.52 -0.67
N GLU A 102 22.15 14.27 -1.65
CA GLU A 102 22.18 14.99 -2.94
C GLU A 102 21.39 16.30 -2.80
N HIS A 103 21.95 17.23 -2.04
CA HIS A 103 21.63 18.63 -2.23
C HIS A 103 21.85 18.97 -3.72
N PRO A 104 20.90 19.63 -4.42
CA PRO A 104 21.22 20.27 -5.68
C PRO A 104 22.30 21.32 -5.36
N LYS A 105 23.54 21.06 -5.80
CA LYS A 105 24.55 22.11 -5.84
C LYS A 105 24.02 23.19 -6.76
N SER A 106 23.95 24.39 -6.19
CA SER A 106 23.74 25.69 -6.83
C SER A 106 24.26 25.79 -8.25
#